data_AF-A0A6A8LUZ7-F1
#
_entry.id   AF-A0A6A8LUZ7-F1
#
_cell.length_a   1.000
_cell.length_b   1.000
_cell.length_c   1.000
_cell.angle_alpha   90.00
_cell.angle_beta   90.00
_cell.angle_gamma   90.00
#
_symmetry.space_group_name_H-M   'P 1'
#
loop_
_entity.id
_entity.type
_entity.pdbx_description
1 polymer ?
#
loop_
_entity_poly.entity_id
_entity_poly.type
_entity_poly.pdbx_seq_one_letter_code
_entity_poly.pdbx_strand_id
1 'polypeptide(L)'
;HDVEKVVKTAMRLNKLVLPEEDLLIPIKKINDYDDDEIVILETGRSGEPLKSLQKMAMGRHRFVNLHEGDLVFITTTPSHAMETKVARTRDMI
;
A
#
# COMPACT_ATOMS: atom_id res chain seq x y z
N HIS A 1 3.44 9.67 5.47
CA HIS A 1 3.57 11.12 5.71
C HIS A 1 4.50 11.82 4.70
N ASP A 2 5.30 11.09 3.90
CA ASP A 2 6.04 11.67 2.76
C ASP A 2 5.27 11.55 1.43
N VAL A 3 4.69 10.39 1.12
CA VAL A 3 4.01 10.15 -0.16
C VAL A 3 2.80 11.06 -0.37
N GLU A 4 1.99 11.30 0.66
CA GLU A 4 0.88 12.25 0.56
C GLU A 4 1.34 13.66 0.15
N LYS A 5 2.50 14.12 0.66
CA LYS A 5 3.08 15.41 0.29
C LYS A 5 3.60 15.41 -1.16
N VAL A 6 4.19 14.29 -1.59
CA VAL A 6 4.65 14.09 -2.98
C VAL A 6 3.46 14.15 -3.93
N VAL A 7 2.40 13.39 -3.65
CA VAL A 7 1.16 13.36 -4.45
C VAL A 7 0.54 14.76 -4.52
N LYS A 8 0.32 15.42 -3.38
CA LYS A 8 -0.23 16.79 -3.35
C LYS A 8 0.63 17.79 -4.13
N THR A 9 1.96 17.68 -4.04
CA THR A 9 2.86 18.55 -4.79
C THR A 9 2.82 18.26 -6.27
N ALA A 10 2.79 16.99 -6.68
CA ALA A 10 2.66 16.59 -8.08
C ALA A 10 1.35 17.08 -8.69
N MET A 11 0.23 16.99 -7.96
CA MET A 11 -1.06 17.55 -8.37
C MET A 11 -0.99 19.07 -8.53
N ARG A 12 -0.46 19.79 -7.54
CA ARG A 12 -0.28 21.26 -7.62
C ARG A 12 0.59 21.71 -8.80
N LEU A 13 1.56 20.89 -9.20
CA LEU A 13 2.45 21.15 -10.33
C LEU A 13 1.92 20.62 -11.67
N ASN A 14 0.68 20.11 -11.72
CA ASN A 14 0.09 19.45 -12.89
C ASN A 14 0.97 18.31 -13.46
N LYS A 15 1.73 17.64 -12.60
CA LYS A 15 2.52 16.43 -12.94
C LYS A 15 1.75 15.14 -12.71
N LEU A 16 0.70 15.22 -11.89
CA LEU A 16 -0.25 14.14 -11.65
C LEU A 16 -1.64 14.75 -11.78
N VAL A 17 -2.43 14.27 -12.74
CA VAL A 17 -3.82 14.70 -12.93
C VAL A 17 -4.68 13.49 -12.62
N LEU A 18 -5.59 13.66 -11.66
CA LEU A 18 -6.57 12.63 -11.35
C LEU A 18 -7.78 12.80 -12.26
N PRO A 19 -8.36 11.72 -12.77
CA PRO A 19 -9.59 11.78 -13.57
C PRO A 19 -10.78 12.26 -12.71
N GLU A 20 -10.77 11.93 -11.42
CA GLU A 20 -11.83 12.22 -10.45
C GLU A 20 -11.20 12.71 -9.14
N GLU A 21 -11.86 13.63 -8.43
CA GLU A 21 -11.31 14.25 -7.21
C GLU A 21 -11.32 13.30 -6.01
N ASP A 22 -12.23 12.34 -5.99
CA ASP A 22 -12.49 11.39 -4.91
C ASP A 22 -11.75 10.06 -5.06
N LEU A 23 -10.96 9.87 -6.12
CA LEU A 23 -10.15 8.66 -6.34
C LEU A 23 -9.18 8.37 -5.18
N LEU A 24 -8.70 9.40 -4.48
CA LEU A 24 -7.84 9.25 -3.30
C LEU A 24 -8.66 9.40 -2.01
N ILE A 25 -9.06 8.27 -1.44
CA ILE A 25 -9.84 8.25 -0.20
C ILE A 25 -8.94 8.16 1.06
N PRO A 26 -9.33 8.79 2.18
CA PRO A 26 -8.65 8.58 3.46
C PRO A 26 -8.85 7.14 3.95
N ILE A 27 -7.78 6.51 4.46
CA ILE A 27 -7.82 5.11 4.96
C ILE A 27 -8.89 4.84 6.04
N LYS A 28 -9.37 5.88 6.74
CA LYS A 28 -10.44 5.74 7.74
C LYS A 28 -11.82 5.45 7.13
N LYS A 29 -11.98 5.70 5.83
CA LYS A 29 -13.21 5.48 5.07
C LYS A 29 -13.17 4.18 4.26
N ILE A 30 -12.17 3.33 4.47
CA ILE A 30 -11.99 2.11 3.67
C ILE A 30 -13.21 1.17 3.77
N ASN A 31 -13.86 1.13 4.93
CA ASN A 31 -15.06 0.29 5.16
C ASN A 31 -16.33 0.84 4.49
N ASP A 32 -16.26 1.99 3.82
CA ASP A 32 -17.39 2.56 3.08
C ASP A 32 -17.48 2.00 1.64
N TYR A 33 -16.54 1.14 1.24
CA TYR A 33 -16.39 0.57 -0.11
C TYR A 33 -16.30 -0.96 -0.05
N ASP A 34 -16.70 -1.62 -1.13
CA ASP A 34 -16.53 -3.08 -1.26
C ASP A 34 -15.06 -3.44 -1.60
N ASP A 35 -14.63 -4.65 -1.26
CA ASP A 35 -13.22 -5.08 -1.39
C ASP A 35 -12.68 -4.95 -2.83
N ASP A 36 -13.53 -5.13 -3.85
CA ASP A 36 -13.17 -5.03 -5.28
C ASP A 36 -13.14 -3.60 -5.82
N GLU A 37 -13.56 -2.61 -5.03
CA GLU A 37 -13.50 -1.18 -5.37
C GLU A 37 -12.23 -0.51 -4.81
N ILE A 38 -11.41 -1.25 -4.05
CA ILE A 38 -10.31 -0.69 -3.26
C ILE A 38 -8.95 -1.13 -3.78
N VAL A 39 -8.06 -0.14 -3.99
CA VAL A 39 -6.63 -0.38 -4.23
C VAL A 39 -5.81 0.27 -3.13
N ILE A 40 -5.03 -0.54 -2.41
CA ILE A 40 -4.17 -0.08 -1.33
C ILE A 40 -2.74 0.12 -1.84
N LEU A 41 -2.34 1.38 -1.96
CA LEU A 41 -0.99 1.76 -2.39
C LEU A 41 -0.06 1.88 -1.20
N GLU A 42 0.60 0.77 -0.87
CA GLU A 42 1.51 0.75 0.27
C GLU A 42 2.92 1.22 -0.08
N THR A 43 3.32 2.31 0.57
CA THR A 43 4.55 3.06 0.25
C THR A 43 5.35 3.36 1.50
N GLY A 44 6.65 3.57 1.35
CA GLY A 44 7.54 3.83 2.49
C GLY A 44 8.99 3.69 2.10
N ARG A 45 9.87 3.93 3.08
CA ARG A 45 11.31 3.73 2.91
C ARG A 45 11.66 2.25 3.01
N SER A 46 12.87 1.88 2.58
CA SER A 46 13.37 0.50 2.50
C SER A 46 12.88 -0.40 3.64
N GLY A 47 12.00 -1.35 3.32
CA GLY A 47 11.47 -2.36 4.24
C GLY A 47 10.25 -1.94 5.08
N GLU A 48 9.84 -0.67 5.11
CA GLU A 48 8.60 -0.24 5.76
C GLU A 48 7.35 -0.86 5.10
N PRO A 49 7.21 -0.88 3.76
CA PRO A 49 6.05 -1.50 3.11
C PRO A 49 5.94 -2.99 3.43
N LEU A 50 7.07 -3.71 3.39
CA LEU A 50 7.11 -5.15 3.73
C LEU A 50 6.67 -5.39 5.18
N LYS A 51 7.11 -4.56 6.13
CA LYS A 51 6.67 -4.67 7.53
C LYS A 51 5.18 -4.36 7.69
N SER A 52 4.64 -3.41 6.92
CA SER A 52 3.21 -3.12 6.92
C SER A 52 2.43 -4.33 6.41
N LEU A 53 2.84 -4.87 5.27
CA LEU A 53 2.26 -6.07 4.65
C LEU A 53 2.32 -7.29 5.59
N GLN A 54 3.44 -7.53 6.26
CA GLN A 54 3.54 -8.58 7.29
C GLN A 54 2.53 -8.40 8.42
N LYS A 55 2.26 -7.16 8.85
CA LYS A 55 1.22 -6.90 9.86
C LYS A 55 -0.18 -7.16 9.31
N MET A 56 -0.44 -6.82 8.04
CA MET A 56 -1.73 -7.10 7.39
C MET A 56 -1.98 -8.60 7.30
N ALA A 57 -0.97 -9.38 6.90
CA ALA A 57 -1.03 -10.84 6.85
C ALA A 57 -1.26 -11.49 8.23
N MET A 58 -0.70 -10.90 9.31
CA MET A 58 -0.89 -11.38 10.67
C MET A 58 -2.19 -10.90 11.34
N GLY A 59 -3.04 -10.12 10.65
CA GLY A 59 -4.25 -9.55 11.25
C GLY A 59 -3.96 -8.44 12.30
N ARG A 60 -2.78 -7.82 12.26
CA ARG A 60 -2.28 -6.86 13.26
C ARG A 60 -2.14 -5.44 12.73
N HIS A 61 -2.53 -5.19 11.49
CA HIS A 61 -2.46 -3.86 10.92
C HIS A 61 -3.73 -3.07 11.28
N ARG A 62 -3.54 -1.78 11.61
CA ARG A 62 -4.54 -0.99 12.36
C ARG A 62 -5.84 -0.76 11.58
N PHE A 63 -5.73 -0.64 10.26
CA PHE A 63 -6.85 -0.19 9.41
C PHE A 63 -7.26 -1.22 8.35
N VAL A 64 -6.36 -2.15 8.01
CA VAL A 64 -6.49 -3.06 6.87
C VAL A 64 -5.81 -4.35 7.26
N ASN A 65 -6.42 -5.50 7.00
CA ASN A 65 -5.75 -6.80 7.06
C ASN A 65 -6.04 -7.55 5.76
N LEU A 66 -5.23 -8.55 5.44
CA LEU A 66 -5.46 -9.35 4.24
C LEU A 66 -6.62 -10.31 4.45
N HIS A 67 -7.44 -10.47 3.42
CA HIS A 67 -8.49 -11.47 3.30
C HIS A 67 -8.09 -12.56 2.31
N GLU A 68 -8.75 -13.71 2.40
CA GLU A 68 -8.56 -14.78 1.44
C GLU A 68 -9.05 -14.33 0.06
N GLY A 69 -8.19 -14.43 -0.96
CA GLY A 69 -8.49 -13.98 -2.32
C GLY A 69 -7.87 -12.63 -2.69
N ASP A 70 -7.30 -11.89 -1.74
CA ASP A 70 -6.63 -10.62 -2.01
C ASP A 70 -5.42 -10.78 -2.93
N LEU A 71 -5.27 -9.85 -3.88
CA LEU A 71 -4.09 -9.78 -4.74
C LEU A 71 -3.04 -8.85 -4.14
N VAL A 72 -1.88 -9.42 -3.77
CA VAL A 72 -0.72 -8.64 -3.34
C VAL A 72 0.29 -8.52 -4.49
N PHE A 73 0.56 -7.29 -4.92
CA PHE A 73 1.52 -7.02 -6.00
C PHE A 73 2.71 -6.19 -5.52
N ILE A 74 3.90 -6.81 -5.49
CA ILE A 74 5.15 -6.14 -5.10
C ILE A 74 5.83 -5.60 -6.35
N THR A 75 5.71 -4.28 -6.55
CA THR A 75 6.19 -3.57 -7.75
C THR A 75 7.67 -3.17 -7.72
N THR A 76 8.48 -3.75 -6.81
CA THR A 76 9.89 -3.37 -6.63
C THR A 76 10.80 -4.59 -6.67
N THR A 77 11.95 -4.43 -7.33
CA THR A 77 13.04 -5.41 -7.24
C THR A 77 13.74 -5.23 -5.90
N PRO A 78 13.75 -6.24 -5.00
CA PRO A 78 14.51 -6.14 -3.76
C PRO A 78 15.99 -6.02 -4.07
N SER A 79 16.69 -5.20 -3.29
CA SER A 79 18.16 -5.31 -3.25
C SER A 79 18.55 -6.65 -2.61
N HIS A 80 19.79 -7.10 -2.85
CA HIS A 80 20.33 -8.32 -2.26
C HIS A 80 20.13 -8.40 -0.74
N ALA A 81 20.28 -7.28 -0.03
CA ALA A 81 20.09 -7.22 1.43
C ALA A 81 18.62 -7.41 1.87
N MET A 82 17.65 -7.26 0.96
CA MET A 82 16.22 -7.36 1.24
C MET A 82 15.56 -8.64 0.69
N GLU A 83 16.24 -9.44 -0.14
CA GLU A 83 15.70 -10.68 -0.74
C GLU A 83 15.06 -11.60 0.30
N THR A 84 15.78 -11.91 1.39
CA THR A 84 15.26 -12.77 2.47
C THR A 84 14.01 -12.20 3.14
N LYS A 85 13.91 -10.87 3.26
CA LYS A 85 12.74 -10.22 3.86
C LYS A 85 11.53 -10.27 2.93
N VAL A 86 11.74 -10.11 1.62
CA VAL A 86 10.67 -10.27 0.63
C VAL A 86 10.17 -11.71 0.62
N ALA A 87 11.08 -12.70 0.56
CA ALA A 87 10.71 -14.11 0.58
C ALA A 87 9.86 -14.47 1.81
N ARG A 88 10.30 -14.09 3.01
CA ARG A 88 9.50 -14.33 4.24
C ARG A 88 8.15 -13.65 4.23
N THR A 89 8.05 -12.46 3.63
CA THR A 89 6.77 -11.75 3.54
C THR A 89 5.84 -12.46 2.57
N ARG A 90 6.36 -12.95 1.44
CA ARG A 90 5.60 -13.76 0.48
C ARG A 90 5.09 -15.06 1.09
N ASP A 91 5.86 -15.70 1.97
CA ASP A 91 5.44 -16.95 2.59
C ASP A 91 4.38 -16.76 3.71
N MET A 92 4.10 -15.50 4.10
CA MET A 92 3.09 -15.16 5.11
C MET A 92 1.73 -14.78 4.51
N ILE A 93 1.71 -14.41 3.24
CA ILE A 93 0.51 -14.04 2.48
C ILE A 93 0.02 -15.27 1.71
#